data_AF-A0A536ZRD0-F1
#
_entry.id   AF-A0A536ZRD0-F1
#
_cell.length_a   1.000
_cell.length_b   1.000
_cell.length_c   1.000
_cell.angle_alpha   90.00
_cell.angle_beta   90.00
_cell.angle_gamma   90.00
#
_symmetry.space_group_name_H-M   'P 1'
#
loop_
_entity.id
_entity.type
_entity.pdbx_description
1 polymer ?
#
loop_
_entity_poly.entity_id
_entity_poly.type
_entity_poly.pdbx_seq_one_letter_code
_entity_poly.pdbx_strand_id
1 'polypeptide(L)'
;MPVSAPSDQLVVAISSRALFDFEEENAVFESADDHAYMRLQYDRLEQPAKPGVAFRLVKKLLAFNADDVKRVEVVILSRNDPVSG
;
A
#
# COMPACT_ATOMS: atom_id res chain seq x y z
N MET A 1 -4.97 -1.45 -16.00
CA MET A 1 -5.96 -2.50 -16.28
C MET A 1 -7.04 -2.39 -15.20
N PRO A 2 -8.34 -2.22 -15.53
CA PRO A 2 -9.37 -2.33 -14.52
C PRO A 2 -9.43 -3.78 -14.03
N VAL A 3 -9.45 -3.97 -12.71
CA VAL A 3 -9.64 -5.31 -12.11
C VAL A 3 -11.10 -5.71 -12.30
N SER A 4 -11.35 -6.74 -13.10
CA SER A 4 -12.68 -7.33 -13.22
C SER A 4 -12.75 -8.50 -12.24
N ALA A 5 -13.48 -8.33 -11.16
CA ALA A 5 -13.74 -9.40 -10.20
C ALA A 5 -14.76 -10.40 -10.80
N PRO A 6 -14.57 -11.72 -10.65
CA PRO A 6 -15.66 -12.68 -10.72
C PRO A 6 -16.80 -12.26 -9.76
N SER A 7 -18.06 -12.64 -10.06
CA SER A 7 -19.24 -12.22 -9.29
C SER A 7 -19.19 -12.52 -7.79
N ASP A 8 -18.31 -13.43 -7.38
CA ASP A 8 -18.23 -13.97 -6.01
C ASP A 8 -16.94 -13.56 -5.28
N GLN A 9 -16.18 -12.60 -5.81
CA GLN A 9 -14.91 -12.14 -5.24
C GLN A 9 -15.01 -10.71 -4.68
N LEU A 10 -14.58 -10.52 -3.43
CA LEU A 10 -14.44 -9.22 -2.79
C LEU A 10 -13.08 -8.60 -3.17
N VAL A 11 -13.11 -7.52 -3.95
CA VAL A 11 -11.92 -6.73 -4.27
C VAL A 11 -11.85 -5.48 -3.39
N VAL A 12 -10.75 -5.34 -2.66
CA VAL A 12 -10.49 -4.19 -1.77
C VAL A 12 -9.31 -3.40 -2.32
N ALA A 13 -9.61 -2.22 -2.87
CA ALA A 13 -8.58 -1.25 -3.21
C ALA A 13 -8.19 -0.45 -1.96
N ILE A 14 -6.91 -0.42 -1.62
CA ILE A 14 -6.41 0.22 -0.40
C ILE A 14 -5.17 1.08 -0.69
N SER A 15 -5.07 2.26 -0.07
CA SER A 15 -3.87 3.07 -0.19
C SER A 15 -2.67 2.41 0.51
N SER A 16 -1.47 2.60 -0.04
CA SER A 16 -0.22 2.14 0.59
C SER A 16 -0.07 2.64 2.03
N ARG A 17 -0.41 3.91 2.29
CA ARG A 17 -0.37 4.54 3.62
C ARG A 17 -1.41 4.03 4.63
N ALA A 18 -2.51 3.46 4.16
CA ALA A 18 -3.45 2.80 5.06
C ALA A 18 -2.93 1.42 5.47
N LEU A 19 -2.26 0.72 4.54
CA LEU A 19 -1.71 -0.62 4.77
C LEU A 19 -0.40 -0.59 5.57
N PHE A 20 0.43 0.43 5.34
CA PHE A 20 1.73 0.62 5.96
C PHE A 20 1.86 2.05 6.51
N ASP A 21 2.54 2.18 7.64
CA ASP A 21 2.81 3.47 8.26
C ASP A 21 3.95 4.18 7.52
N PHE A 22 3.56 5.17 6.70
CA PHE A 22 4.45 6.04 5.91
C PHE A 22 4.15 7.52 6.21
N GLU A 23 3.76 7.84 7.45
CA GLU A 23 3.36 9.20 7.80
C GLU A 23 4.53 10.19 7.75
N GLU A 24 5.75 9.74 8.03
CA GLU A 24 6.96 10.58 7.95
C GLU A 24 7.33 10.89 6.49
N GLU A 25 7.28 9.90 5.61
CA GLU A 25 7.46 10.07 4.17
C GLU A 25 6.40 11.02 3.60
N ASN A 26 5.16 10.89 4.06
CA ASN A 26 4.07 11.77 3.64
C ASN A 26 4.29 13.22 4.12
N ALA A 27 4.78 13.43 5.35
CA ALA A 27 5.07 14.77 5.86
C ALA A 27 6.20 15.46 5.06
N VAL A 28 7.24 14.71 4.69
CA VAL A 28 8.32 15.23 3.85
C VAL A 28 7.82 15.50 2.43
N PHE A 29 7.00 14.62 1.86
CA PHE A 29 6.36 14.86 0.55
C PHE A 29 5.49 16.13 0.55
N GLU A 30 4.66 16.33 1.58
CA GLU A 30 3.79 17.51 1.70
C GLU A 30 4.57 18.82 1.86
N SER A 31 5.83 18.75 2.33
CA SER A 31 6.72 19.92 2.39
C SER A 31 7.30 20.35 1.04
N ALA A 32 7.06 19.58 -0.03
CA ALA A 32 7.55 19.83 -1.39
C ALA A 32 9.09 19.93 -1.52
N ASP A 33 9.82 19.25 -0.64
CA ASP A 33 11.27 19.06 -0.73
C ASP A 33 11.60 17.70 -1.34
N ASP A 34 11.74 17.67 -2.66
CA ASP A 34 12.01 16.45 -3.44
C ASP A 34 13.34 15.78 -3.03
N HIS A 35 14.35 16.55 -2.65
CA HIS A 35 15.65 16.02 -2.25
C HIS A 35 15.57 15.32 -0.89
N ALA A 36 14.89 15.93 0.08
CA ALA A 36 14.64 15.31 1.37
C ALA A 36 13.77 14.05 1.23
N TYR A 37 12.75 14.10 0.36
CA TYR A 37 11.88 12.95 0.08
C TYR A 37 12.65 11.78 -0.53
N MET A 38 13.46 12.03 -1.57
CA MET A 38 14.29 10.99 -2.20
C MET A 38 15.27 10.35 -1.22
N ARG A 39 15.96 11.18 -0.41
CA ARG A 39 16.93 10.68 0.57
C ARG A 39 16.26 9.78 1.62
N LEU A 40 15.10 10.18 2.12
CA LEU A 40 14.33 9.40 3.08
C LEU A 40 13.92 8.03 2.51
N GLN A 41 13.52 7.99 1.24
CA GLN A 41 13.19 6.73 0.57
C GLN A 41 14.42 5.83 0.38
N TYR A 42 15.57 6.38 0.00
CA TYR A 42 16.82 5.62 -0.12
C TYR A 42 17.29 5.06 1.23
N ASP A 43 17.26 5.86 2.29
CA ASP A 43 17.70 5.44 3.63
C ASP A 43 16.81 4.32 4.23
N ARG A 44 15.60 4.14 3.70
CA ARG A 44 14.60 3.16 4.15
C ARG A 44 14.42 1.98 3.22
N LEU A 45 15.19 1.90 2.13
CA LEU A 45 15.01 0.86 1.10
C LEU A 45 15.07 -0.57 1.65
N GLU A 46 15.93 -0.80 2.65
CA GLU A 46 16.11 -2.11 3.29
C GLU A 46 15.30 -2.28 4.58
N GLN A 47 14.56 -1.25 5.00
CA GLN A 47 13.78 -1.26 6.22
C GLN A 47 12.35 -1.73 5.92
N PRO A 48 11.86 -2.83 6.52
CA PRO A 48 10.48 -3.25 6.34
C PRO A 48 9.51 -2.17 6.81
N ALA A 49 8.54 -1.83 5.97
CA ALA A 49 7.51 -0.87 6.31
C ALA A 49 6.71 -1.32 7.54
N LYS A 50 6.47 -0.39 8.48
CA LYS A 50 5.70 -0.67 9.68
C LYS A 50 4.22 -0.89 9.32
N PRO A 51 3.50 -1.78 10.02
CA PRO A 51 2.07 -1.97 9.80
C PRO A 51 1.27 -0.67 10.00
N GLY A 52 0.47 -0.32 8.99
CA GLY A 52 -0.46 0.81 9.07
C GLY A 52 -1.80 0.41 9.71
N VAL A 53 -2.70 1.38 9.83
CA VAL A 53 -4.00 1.22 10.51
C VAL A 53 -4.88 0.11 9.94
N ALA A 54 -4.78 -0.17 8.64
CA ALA A 54 -5.59 -1.18 7.97
C ALA A 54 -4.93 -2.55 7.87
N PHE A 55 -3.67 -2.70 8.29
CA PHE A 55 -2.90 -3.93 8.16
C PHE A 55 -3.61 -5.14 8.78
N ARG A 56 -4.15 -4.97 9.99
CA ARG A 56 -4.87 -6.05 10.69
C ARG A 56 -6.17 -6.44 9.99
N LEU A 57 -6.87 -5.48 9.40
CA LEU A 57 -8.10 -5.74 8.64
C LEU A 57 -7.79 -6.53 7.37
N VAL A 58 -6.81 -6.06 6.57
CA VAL A 58 -6.37 -6.74 5.34
C VAL A 58 -5.91 -8.17 5.62
N LYS A 59 -5.14 -8.39 6.69
CA LYS A 59 -4.73 -9.74 7.11
C LYS A 59 -5.92 -10.66 7.41
N LYS A 60 -6.97 -10.15 8.06
CA LYS A 60 -8.19 -10.92 8.34
C LYS A 60 -8.99 -11.20 7.06
N LEU A 61 -9.08 -10.24 6.15
CA LEU A 61 -9.79 -10.43 4.88
C LEU A 61 -9.08 -11.48 4.02
N LEU A 62 -7.76 -11.42 3.89
CA LEU A 62 -6.98 -12.41 3.15
C LEU A 62 -7.04 -13.82 3.76
N ALA A 63 -7.34 -13.94 5.06
CA ALA A 63 -7.52 -15.24 5.71
C ALA A 63 -8.73 -16.03 5.19
N PHE A 64 -9.69 -15.38 4.52
CA PHE A 64 -10.81 -16.08 3.85
C PHE A 64 -10.40 -16.87 2.60
N ASN A 65 -9.14 -16.77 2.18
CA ASN A 65 -8.56 -17.54 1.07
C ASN A 65 -7.82 -18.80 1.55
N ALA A 66 -7.99 -19.23 2.80
CA ALA A 66 -7.20 -20.31 3.42
C ALA A 66 -7.42 -21.71 2.81
N ASP A 67 -8.52 -21.91 2.08
CA ASP A 67 -8.89 -23.14 1.38
C ASP A 67 -8.52 -23.11 -0.12
N ASP A 68 -7.52 -22.29 -0.49
CA ASP A 68 -7.06 -22.04 -1.86
C ASP A 68 -8.11 -21.45 -2.81
N VAL A 69 -9.29 -21.09 -2.31
CA VAL A 69 -10.31 -20.36 -3.07
C VAL A 69 -10.08 -18.85 -2.88
N LYS A 70 -9.81 -18.14 -3.98
CA LYS A 70 -9.64 -16.68 -3.96
C LYS A 70 -10.99 -15.97 -3.79
N ARG A 71 -11.38 -15.73 -2.53
CA ARG A 71 -12.57 -14.94 -2.17
C ARG A 71 -12.28 -13.46 -2.00
N VAL A 72 -11.07 -13.12 -1.59
CA VAL A 72 -10.63 -11.74 -1.35
C VAL A 72 -9.39 -11.44 -2.16
N GLU A 73 -9.39 -10.29 -2.84
CA GLU A 73 -8.20 -9.69 -3.44
C GLU A 73 -8.00 -8.29 -2.90
N VAL A 74 -6.75 -7.99 -2.54
CA VAL A 74 -6.36 -6.69 -2.03
C VAL A 74 -5.44 -6.05 -3.05
N VAL A 75 -5.87 -4.91 -3.58
CA VAL A 75 -5.13 -4.13 -4.57
C VAL A 75 -4.56 -2.91 -3.87
N ILE A 76 -3.24 -2.79 -3.84
CA ILE A 76 -2.57 -1.63 -3.25
C ILE A 76 -2.51 -0.51 -4.28
N LEU A 77 -3.02 0.65 -3.88
CA LEU A 77 -2.92 1.89 -4.63
C LEU A 77 -1.75 2.70 -4.05
N SER A 78 -0.64 2.71 -4.76
CA SER A 78 0.45 3.66 -4.50
C SER A 78 0.34 4.82 -5.46
N ARG A 79 0.45 6.03 -4.93
CA ARG A 79 0.65 7.24 -5.73
C ARG A 79 2.16 7.39 -5.88
N ASN A 80 2.75 6.67 -6.82
CA ASN A 80 4.12 6.99 -7.23
C ASN A 80 4.00 8.20 -8.15
N ASP A 81 4.37 9.37 -7.63
CA ASP A 81 4.51 10.55 -8.47
C ASP A 81 5.57 10.23 -9.55
N PRO A 82 5.26 10.28 -10.85
CA PRO A 82 6.23 10.00 -11.91
C PRO A 82 7.28 11.13 -12.08
N VAL A 83 7.61 11.89 -11.03
CA VAL A 83 8.70 12.87 -11.07
C VAL A 83 10.03 12.15 -10.84
N SER A 84 10.36 11.32 -11.80
CA SER A 84 11.72 10.96 -12.18
C SER A 84 11.63 10.83 -13.68
N GLY A 85 12.13 11.86 -14.38
CA GLY A 85 12.25 11.83 -15.83
C GLY A 85 13.12 10.67 -16.33
#